data_AF-A0A972DE03-F1
#
_entry.id   AF-A0A972DE03-F1
#
_cell.length_a   1.000
_cell.length_b   1.000
_cell.length_c   1.000
_cell.angle_alpha   90.00
_cell.angle_beta   90.00
_cell.angle_gamma   90.00
#
_symmetry.space_group_name_H-M   'P 1'
#
loop_
_entity.id
_entity.type
_entity.pdbx_description
1 polymer ?
#
loop_
_entity_poly.entity_id
_entity_poly.type
_entity_poly.pdbx_seq_one_letter_code
_entity_poly.pdbx_strand_id
1 'polypeptide(L)'
;MNRCQWCGKVTSGFGMVVLTIKEGEPSQSLCRDCYNEFMANMLGIEDFEDFEKEITFLDCAGTEHFFQIEKIINPTGILWEAKEFISDNQIGYSFEIHQDFEEDPNDALKRLYKKIKKGLSKKFIKREVVQGKELISIKDNVVEGRIEWDDKYNGRAPKFIIDGQEYSLEEFGRILMSCEGLNFRLEIIESSE
;
A
#
# COMPACT_ATOMS: atom_id res chain seq x y z
N MET A 1 0.40 -18.96 5.27
CA MET A 1 -1.08 -19.03 5.08
C MET A 1 -1.73 -19.01 6.44
N ASN A 2 -2.62 -18.05 6.68
CA ASN A 2 -3.33 -17.91 7.96
C ASN A 2 -4.78 -18.37 7.78
N ARG A 3 -5.39 -18.88 8.86
CA ARG A 3 -6.76 -19.37 8.84
C ARG A 3 -7.63 -18.48 9.71
N CYS A 4 -8.72 -17.96 9.14
CA CYS A 4 -9.71 -17.20 9.90
C CYS A 4 -10.34 -18.10 10.98
N GLN A 5 -10.37 -17.61 12.23
CA GLN A 5 -10.95 -18.37 13.33
C GLN A 5 -12.48 -18.39 13.34
N TRP A 6 -13.14 -17.55 12.54
CA TRP A 6 -14.61 -17.52 12.44
C TRP A 6 -15.13 -18.30 11.24
N CYS A 7 -14.67 -18.00 10.02
CA CYS A 7 -15.17 -18.68 8.81
C CYS A 7 -14.29 -19.85 8.34
N GLY A 8 -13.10 -20.05 8.94
CA GLY A 8 -12.20 -21.15 8.57
C GLY A 8 -11.47 -20.99 7.23
N LYS A 9 -11.72 -19.90 6.49
CA LYS A 9 -11.11 -19.59 5.19
C LYS A 9 -9.60 -19.39 5.36
N VAL A 10 -8.82 -19.94 4.44
CA VAL A 10 -7.37 -19.76 4.37
C VAL A 10 -7.09 -18.56 3.48
N THR A 11 -6.36 -17.58 4.00
CA THR A 11 -5.95 -16.40 3.24
C THR A 11 -4.42 -16.40 3.08
N SER A 12 -3.94 -15.80 1.99
CA SER A 12 -2.59 -15.21 2.01
C SER A 12 -2.58 -14.26 3.21
N GLY A 13 -1.50 -14.19 4.01
CA GLY A 13 -1.54 -13.50 5.31
C GLY A 13 -1.97 -12.01 5.26
N PHE A 14 -2.05 -11.44 4.06
CA PHE A 14 -2.66 -10.16 3.75
C PHE A 14 -4.16 -10.11 4.15
N GLY A 15 -4.57 -8.99 4.75
CA GLY A 15 -5.97 -8.79 5.16
C GLY A 15 -6.39 -9.48 6.47
N MET A 16 -5.48 -10.15 7.19
CA MET A 16 -5.79 -10.69 8.51
C MET A 16 -5.80 -9.60 9.59
N VAL A 17 -6.79 -9.64 10.49
CA VAL A 17 -6.94 -8.73 11.62
C VAL A 17 -6.86 -9.51 12.92
N VAL A 18 -6.09 -9.00 13.88
CA VAL A 18 -6.04 -9.54 15.24
C VAL A 18 -6.97 -8.70 16.11
N LEU A 19 -8.04 -9.32 16.59
CA LEU A 19 -9.09 -8.67 17.38
C LEU A 19 -9.15 -9.24 18.79
N THR A 20 -9.15 -8.37 19.80
CA THR A 20 -9.53 -8.71 21.16
C THR A 20 -10.84 -8.00 21.49
N ILE A 21 -11.92 -8.77 21.70
CA ILE A 21 -13.26 -8.21 21.93
C ILE A 21 -13.41 -7.70 23.37
N LYS A 22 -12.84 -8.41 24.33
CA LYS A 22 -12.88 -8.05 25.75
C LYS A 22 -11.51 -8.18 26.38
N GLU A 23 -11.23 -7.28 27.31
CA GLU A 23 -10.01 -7.33 28.12
C GLU A 23 -9.94 -8.67 28.88
N GLY A 24 -8.79 -9.35 28.80
CA GLY A 24 -8.57 -10.66 29.42
C GLY A 24 -8.96 -11.87 28.56
N GLU A 25 -9.59 -11.68 27.40
CA GLU A 25 -9.84 -12.76 26.44
C GLU A 25 -8.68 -12.90 25.42
N PRO A 26 -8.43 -14.13 24.91
CA PRO A 26 -7.41 -14.33 23.88
C PRO A 26 -7.78 -13.59 22.59
N SER A 27 -6.79 -12.97 21.96
CA SER A 27 -6.95 -12.37 20.64
C SER A 27 -7.31 -13.41 19.59
N GLN A 28 -8.17 -13.01 18.66
CA GLN A 28 -8.61 -13.85 17.55
C GLN A 28 -8.10 -13.27 16.23
N SER A 29 -7.63 -14.15 15.33
CA SER A 29 -7.18 -13.81 13.98
C SER A 29 -8.30 -14.06 12.98
N LEU A 30 -8.80 -12.96 12.39
CA LEU A 30 -9.96 -12.93 11.50
C LEU A 30 -9.54 -12.52 10.10
N CYS A 31 -10.21 -13.05 9.07
CA CYS A 31 -10.07 -12.49 7.73
C CYS A 31 -10.82 -11.15 7.64
N ARG A 32 -10.50 -10.35 6.61
CA ARG A 32 -11.07 -9.01 6.44
C ARG A 32 -12.59 -9.02 6.36
N ASP A 33 -13.17 -9.94 5.59
CA ASP A 33 -14.63 -10.08 5.45
C ASP A 33 -15.30 -10.24 6.83
N CYS A 34 -14.87 -11.21 7.65
CA CYS A 34 -15.42 -11.45 9.00
C CYS A 34 -15.21 -10.27 9.96
N TYR A 35 -14.04 -9.61 9.89
CA TYR A 35 -13.78 -8.43 10.70
C TYR A 35 -14.70 -7.28 10.32
N ASN A 36 -14.84 -6.99 9.02
CA ASN A 36 -15.72 -5.94 8.52
C ASN A 36 -17.18 -6.23 8.85
N GLU A 37 -17.64 -7.48 8.73
CA GLU A 37 -19.00 -7.85 9.11
C GLU A 37 -19.26 -7.57 10.60
N PHE A 38 -18.32 -7.91 11.48
CA PHE A 38 -18.43 -7.57 12.90
C PHE A 38 -18.49 -6.07 13.15
N MET A 39 -17.61 -5.30 12.50
CA MET A 39 -17.54 -3.86 12.66
C MET A 39 -18.77 -3.15 12.06
N ALA A 40 -19.26 -3.62 10.92
CA ALA A 40 -20.46 -3.12 10.27
C ALA A 40 -21.69 -3.32 11.16
N ASN A 41 -21.86 -4.52 11.72
CA ASN A 41 -22.93 -4.80 12.68
C ASN A 41 -22.84 -3.95 13.95
N MET A 42 -21.62 -3.73 14.47
CA MET A 42 -21.40 -2.90 15.66
C MET A 42 -21.72 -1.42 15.40
N LEU A 43 -21.45 -0.92 14.20
CA LEU A 43 -21.59 0.49 13.83
C LEU A 43 -22.89 0.81 13.07
N GLY A 44 -23.69 -0.20 12.72
CA GLY A 44 -24.91 -0.03 11.92
C GLY A 44 -24.65 0.37 10.47
N ILE A 45 -23.56 -0.15 9.87
CA ILE A 45 -23.18 0.13 8.48
C ILE A 45 -23.73 -0.96 7.57
N GLU A 46 -24.43 -0.57 6.51
CA GLU A 46 -24.93 -1.46 5.45
C GLU A 46 -24.02 -1.40 4.21
N ASP A 47 -24.20 -2.30 3.25
CA ASP A 47 -23.58 -2.30 1.91
C ASP A 47 -22.03 -2.17 1.90
N PHE A 48 -21.33 -2.87 2.79
CA PHE A 48 -19.88 -2.75 2.92
C PHE A 48 -19.06 -3.67 2.00
N GLU A 49 -19.68 -4.63 1.31
CA GLU A 49 -18.98 -5.67 0.52
C GLU A 49 -19.04 -5.46 -1.00
N ASP A 50 -19.89 -4.56 -1.50
CA ASP A 50 -20.15 -4.41 -2.94
C ASP A 50 -19.12 -3.49 -3.62
N PHE A 51 -17.96 -4.05 -3.98
CA PHE A 51 -16.94 -3.38 -4.78
C PHE A 51 -16.05 -4.37 -5.53
N GLU A 52 -15.41 -3.90 -6.62
CA GLU A 52 -14.41 -4.68 -7.34
C GLU A 52 -13.15 -4.86 -6.49
N LYS A 53 -12.84 -6.11 -6.12
CA LYS A 53 -11.65 -6.44 -5.30
C LYS A 53 -10.34 -6.41 -6.08
N GLU A 54 -10.39 -6.40 -7.41
CA GLU A 54 -9.21 -6.42 -8.28
C GLU A 54 -9.39 -5.42 -9.42
N ILE A 55 -8.33 -4.66 -9.74
CA ILE A 55 -8.34 -3.69 -10.83
C ILE A 55 -6.97 -3.56 -11.47
N THR A 56 -6.95 -3.25 -12.77
CA THR A 56 -5.72 -3.01 -13.54
C THR A 56 -5.64 -1.55 -13.98
N PHE A 57 -4.45 -0.96 -13.85
CA PHE A 57 -4.13 0.38 -14.38
C PHE A 57 -2.87 0.33 -15.23
N LEU A 58 -2.76 1.24 -16.19
CA LEU A 58 -1.53 1.48 -16.95
C LEU A 58 -0.77 2.65 -16.32
N ASP A 59 0.55 2.51 -16.21
CA ASP A 59 1.42 3.63 -15.87
C ASP A 59 1.75 4.52 -17.08
N CYS A 60 2.48 5.61 -16.83
CA CYS A 60 2.91 6.53 -17.88
C CYS A 60 3.89 5.95 -18.90
N ALA A 61 4.41 4.74 -18.67
CA ALA A 61 5.22 3.98 -19.61
C ALA A 61 4.42 2.89 -20.36
N GLY A 62 3.12 2.74 -20.06
CA GLY A 62 2.25 1.71 -20.63
C GLY A 62 2.39 0.34 -19.98
N THR A 63 2.98 0.26 -18.79
CA THR A 63 3.08 -0.98 -18.00
C THR A 63 1.78 -1.22 -17.26
N GLU A 64 1.25 -2.45 -17.32
CA GLU A 64 0.09 -2.86 -16.53
C GLU A 64 0.48 -3.11 -15.08
N HIS A 65 -0.33 -2.57 -14.17
CA HIS A 65 -0.23 -2.73 -12.73
C HIS A 65 -1.53 -3.31 -12.20
N PHE A 66 -1.45 -4.43 -11.49
CA PHE A 66 -2.60 -5.15 -10.94
C PHE A 66 -2.71 -4.88 -9.45
N PHE A 67 -3.86 -4.39 -9.01
CA PHE A 67 -4.11 -4.02 -7.62
C PHE A 67 -5.21 -4.89 -7.02
N GLN A 68 -4.98 -5.33 -5.79
CA GLN A 68 -6.03 -5.84 -4.92
C GLN A 68 -6.55 -4.70 -4.04
N ILE A 69 -7.86 -4.52 -4.04
CA ILE A 69 -8.56 -3.52 -3.25
C ILE A 69 -9.14 -4.18 -2.00
N GLU A 70 -8.89 -3.56 -0.87
CA GLU A 70 -9.43 -3.95 0.42
C GLU A 70 -10.10 -2.75 1.09
N LYS A 71 -11.12 -3.05 1.88
CA LYS A 71 -11.84 -2.10 2.72
C LYS A 71 -11.67 -2.54 4.16
N ILE A 72 -11.47 -1.59 5.07
CA ILE A 72 -11.31 -1.86 6.50
C ILE A 72 -12.23 -0.91 7.27
N ILE A 73 -13.23 -1.44 7.96
CA ILE A 73 -14.12 -0.65 8.80
C ILE A 73 -13.48 -0.52 10.18
N ASN A 74 -13.10 0.69 10.56
CA ASN A 74 -12.58 1.00 11.89
C ASN A 74 -13.60 1.86 12.66
N PRO A 75 -13.51 1.95 14.00
CA PRO A 75 -14.38 2.84 14.78
C PRO A 75 -14.32 4.32 14.39
N THR A 76 -13.21 4.74 13.78
CA THR A 76 -12.95 6.14 13.40
C THR A 76 -13.20 6.45 11.93
N GLY A 77 -13.64 5.46 11.14
CA GLY A 77 -13.90 5.63 9.71
C GLY A 77 -13.57 4.37 8.90
N ILE A 78 -13.72 4.48 7.59
CA ILE A 78 -13.48 3.37 6.67
C ILE A 78 -12.16 3.64 5.93
N LEU A 79 -11.22 2.71 5.97
CA LEU A 79 -9.98 2.78 5.18
C LEU A 79 -10.14 1.96 3.91
N TRP A 80 -9.85 2.55 2.77
CA TRP A 80 -9.68 1.86 1.51
C TRP A 80 -8.21 1.75 1.17
N GLU A 81 -7.79 0.57 0.74
CA GLU A 81 -6.41 0.28 0.37
C GLU A 81 -6.38 -0.42 -0.99
N ALA A 82 -5.45 -0.03 -1.85
CA ALA A 82 -5.13 -0.72 -3.09
C ALA A 82 -3.65 -1.10 -3.07
N LYS A 83 -3.35 -2.40 -3.12
CA LYS A 83 -1.97 -2.92 -3.10
C LYS A 83 -1.66 -3.73 -4.34
N GLU A 84 -0.52 -3.44 -4.94
CA GLU A 84 0.06 -4.22 -6.01
C GLU A 84 0.91 -5.36 -5.44
N PHE A 85 0.55 -6.60 -5.77
CA PHE A 85 1.32 -7.78 -5.41
C PHE A 85 2.18 -8.23 -6.60
N ILE A 86 3.49 -8.04 -6.49
CA ILE A 86 4.46 -8.51 -7.50
C ILE A 86 4.75 -9.99 -7.27
N SER A 87 4.82 -10.40 -6.01
CA SER A 87 4.92 -11.79 -5.56
C SER A 87 4.41 -11.89 -4.11
N ASP A 88 4.31 -13.11 -3.57
CA ASP A 88 3.80 -13.37 -2.21
C ASP A 88 4.46 -12.51 -1.11
N ASN A 89 5.72 -12.12 -1.28
CA ASN A 89 6.49 -11.34 -0.31
C ASN A 89 6.90 -9.95 -0.81
N GLN A 90 6.41 -9.53 -1.98
CA GLN A 90 6.81 -8.26 -2.58
C GLN A 90 5.58 -7.44 -2.96
N ILE A 91 5.41 -6.34 -2.24
CA ILE A 91 4.37 -5.34 -2.48
C ILE A 91 5.00 -4.20 -3.26
N GLY A 92 4.43 -3.87 -4.41
CA GLY A 92 4.80 -2.71 -5.22
C GLY A 92 4.05 -1.47 -4.76
N TYR A 93 3.35 -0.81 -5.68
CA TYR A 93 2.53 0.35 -5.34
C TYR A 93 1.49 0.01 -4.25
N SER A 94 1.27 0.96 -3.34
CA SER A 94 0.22 0.90 -2.33
C SER A 94 -0.38 2.29 -2.22
N PHE A 95 -1.70 2.37 -2.25
CA PHE A 95 -2.44 3.60 -2.12
C PHE A 95 -3.56 3.42 -1.11
N GLU A 96 -3.81 4.44 -0.31
CA GLU A 96 -4.91 4.42 0.64
C GLU A 96 -5.66 5.75 0.68
N ILE A 97 -6.94 5.69 1.04
CA ILE A 97 -7.78 6.85 1.35
C ILE A 97 -8.69 6.53 2.53
N HIS A 98 -8.99 7.54 3.34
CA HIS A 98 -10.03 7.46 4.36
C HIS A 98 -11.39 7.86 3.78
N GLN A 99 -12.41 7.07 4.05
CA GLN A 99 -13.81 7.34 3.78
C GLN A 99 -14.52 7.67 5.09
N ASP A 100 -15.30 8.73 5.09
CA ASP A 100 -16.22 9.07 6.18
C ASP A 100 -17.46 8.16 6.15
N PHE A 101 -18.06 7.85 7.31
CA PHE A 101 -19.23 6.94 7.35
C PHE A 101 -20.44 7.43 6.53
N GLU A 102 -20.57 8.74 6.35
CA GLU A 102 -21.64 9.36 5.57
C GLU A 102 -21.29 9.50 4.07
N GLU A 103 -20.04 9.26 3.69
CA GLU A 103 -19.60 9.34 2.29
C GLU A 103 -20.07 8.11 1.51
N ASP A 104 -20.52 8.33 0.27
CA ASP A 104 -20.87 7.24 -0.65
C ASP A 104 -19.64 6.36 -0.96
N PRO A 105 -19.70 5.02 -0.77
CA PRO A 105 -18.59 4.13 -1.07
C PRO A 105 -18.03 4.25 -2.49
N ASN A 106 -18.86 4.55 -3.49
CA ASN A 106 -18.42 4.75 -4.87
C ASN A 106 -17.61 6.03 -5.04
N ASP A 107 -17.91 7.08 -4.26
CA ASP A 107 -17.14 8.32 -4.29
C ASP A 107 -15.76 8.14 -3.64
N ALA A 108 -15.70 7.39 -2.54
CA ALA A 108 -14.44 6.94 -1.94
C ALA A 108 -13.61 6.10 -2.93
N LEU A 109 -14.23 5.16 -3.64
CA LEU A 109 -13.58 4.33 -4.65
C LEU A 109 -13.05 5.15 -5.83
N LYS A 110 -13.82 6.14 -6.33
CA LYS A 110 -13.37 7.08 -7.36
C LYS A 110 -12.15 7.88 -6.91
N ARG A 111 -12.10 8.31 -5.64
CA ARG A 111 -10.94 9.00 -5.05
C ARG A 111 -9.71 8.09 -5.01
N LEU A 112 -9.88 6.83 -4.59
CA LEU A 112 -8.81 5.84 -4.63
C LEU A 112 -8.27 5.67 -6.04
N TYR A 113 -9.14 5.50 -7.05
CA TYR A 113 -8.73 5.38 -8.45
C TYR A 113 -8.00 6.62 -8.97
N LYS A 114 -8.47 7.82 -8.57
CA LYS A 114 -7.78 9.07 -8.90
C LYS A 114 -6.38 9.11 -8.27
N LYS A 115 -6.23 8.64 -7.03
CA LYS A 115 -4.94 8.55 -6.34
C LYS A 115 -3.99 7.56 -7.02
N ILE A 116 -4.47 6.37 -7.39
CA ILE A 116 -3.69 5.38 -8.16
C ILE A 116 -3.21 5.99 -9.48
N LYS A 117 -4.12 6.58 -10.28
CA LYS A 117 -3.76 7.21 -11.56
C LYS A 117 -2.73 8.32 -11.39
N LYS A 118 -2.84 9.14 -10.34
CA LYS A 118 -1.86 10.17 -10.01
C LYS A 118 -0.50 9.55 -9.71
N GLY A 119 -0.44 8.54 -8.85
CA GLY A 119 0.80 7.86 -8.48
C GLY A 119 1.49 7.18 -9.67
N LEU A 120 0.71 6.62 -10.61
CA LEU A 120 1.23 5.97 -11.81
C LEU A 120 1.56 6.95 -12.96
N SER A 121 1.22 8.23 -12.85
CA SER A 121 1.42 9.22 -13.91
C SER A 121 2.87 9.69 -14.08
N LYS A 122 3.74 9.41 -13.11
CA LYS A 122 5.14 9.83 -13.09
C LYS A 122 6.02 8.72 -12.57
N LYS A 123 7.19 8.56 -13.18
CA LYS A 123 8.31 7.76 -12.66
C LYS A 123 9.37 8.70 -12.08
N PHE A 124 9.95 8.29 -10.97
CA PHE A 124 10.98 9.03 -10.25
C PHE A 124 12.38 8.45 -10.47
N ILE A 125 12.50 7.19 -10.87
CA ILE A 125 13.77 6.53 -11.12
C ILE A 125 14.04 6.45 -12.62
N LYS A 126 15.21 6.91 -13.02
CA LYS A 126 15.74 6.78 -14.37
C LYS A 126 16.80 5.68 -14.41
N ARG A 127 16.63 4.74 -15.33
CA ARG A 127 17.59 3.66 -15.59
C ARG A 127 18.17 3.83 -16.99
N GLU A 128 19.50 3.85 -17.08
CA GLU A 128 20.23 3.96 -18.35
C GLU A 128 21.37 2.95 -18.38
N VAL A 129 21.79 2.55 -19.58
CA VAL A 129 22.98 1.71 -19.74
C VAL A 129 24.08 2.55 -20.39
N VAL A 130 25.16 2.80 -19.65
CA VAL A 130 26.33 3.56 -20.11
C VAL A 130 27.53 2.65 -20.08
N GLN A 131 28.17 2.44 -21.24
CA GLN A 131 29.35 1.57 -21.38
C GLN A 131 29.13 0.15 -20.80
N GLY A 132 27.92 -0.39 -20.97
CA GLY A 132 27.55 -1.72 -20.49
C GLY A 132 27.27 -1.82 -18.98
N LYS A 133 27.24 -0.69 -18.26
CA LYS A 133 26.85 -0.63 -16.84
C LYS A 133 25.49 0.04 -16.69
N GLU A 134 24.63 -0.53 -15.85
CA GLU A 134 23.38 0.11 -15.46
C GLU A 134 23.69 1.30 -14.54
N LEU A 135 23.14 2.46 -14.88
CA LEU A 135 23.16 3.67 -14.09
C LEU A 135 21.72 3.94 -13.63
N ILE A 136 21.54 4.06 -12.32
CA ILE A 136 20.25 4.37 -11.70
C ILE A 136 20.36 5.76 -11.06
N SER A 137 19.42 6.64 -11.35
CA SER A 137 19.43 8.04 -10.90
C SER A 137 18.03 8.58 -10.64
N ILE A 138 17.94 9.69 -9.90
CA ILE A 138 16.67 10.38 -9.64
C ILE A 138 16.32 11.25 -10.86
N LYS A 139 15.12 11.04 -11.41
CA LYS A 139 14.58 11.85 -12.49
C LYS A 139 14.12 13.21 -11.94
N ASP A 140 14.51 14.28 -12.61
CA ASP A 140 14.12 15.66 -12.29
C ASP A 140 14.44 16.10 -10.84
N ASN A 141 15.39 15.42 -10.17
CA ASN A 141 15.80 15.66 -8.78
C ASN A 141 14.64 15.62 -7.74
N VAL A 142 13.56 14.91 -8.06
CA VAL A 142 12.42 14.70 -7.16
C VAL A 142 12.17 13.21 -7.07
N VAL A 143 11.90 12.72 -5.87
CA VAL A 143 11.51 11.33 -5.63
C VAL A 143 10.40 11.29 -4.60
N GLU A 144 9.34 10.55 -4.92
CA GLU A 144 8.27 10.22 -3.99
C GLU A 144 8.17 8.70 -3.91
N GLY A 145 7.82 8.20 -2.73
CA GLY A 145 7.74 6.79 -2.47
C GLY A 145 7.23 6.52 -1.06
N ARG A 146 7.18 5.25 -0.69
CA ARG A 146 6.72 4.80 0.63
C ARG A 146 7.89 4.29 1.45
N ILE A 147 7.96 4.71 2.71
CA ILE A 147 8.91 4.19 3.68
C ILE A 147 8.24 2.99 4.36
N GLU A 148 8.90 1.85 4.37
CA GLU A 148 8.37 0.58 4.86
C GLU A 148 9.35 -0.10 5.81
N TRP A 149 8.83 -0.99 6.65
CA TRP A 149 9.65 -1.84 7.51
C TRP A 149 10.40 -2.88 6.67
N ASP A 150 11.68 -3.08 6.99
CA ASP A 150 12.51 -4.06 6.31
C ASP A 150 12.74 -5.31 7.18
N ASP A 151 11.96 -6.35 6.92
CA ASP A 151 12.11 -7.66 7.58
C ASP A 151 13.48 -8.29 7.34
N LYS A 152 14.13 -8.03 6.20
CA LYS A 152 15.44 -8.64 5.86
C LYS A 152 16.54 -8.15 6.80
N TYR A 153 16.40 -6.94 7.33
CA TYR A 153 17.37 -6.31 8.24
C TYR A 153 16.84 -6.19 9.67
N ASN A 154 15.84 -6.98 10.06
CA ASN A 154 15.19 -6.92 11.38
C ASN A 154 14.76 -5.48 11.75
N GLY A 155 14.35 -4.69 10.75
CA GLY A 155 13.97 -3.28 10.89
C GLY A 155 15.06 -2.33 11.39
N ARG A 156 16.34 -2.70 11.28
CA ARG A 156 17.46 -1.79 11.60
C ARG A 156 17.54 -0.59 10.67
N ALA A 157 16.98 -0.73 9.47
CA ALA A 157 16.86 0.32 8.47
C ALA A 157 15.50 0.18 7.78
N PRO A 158 14.94 1.28 7.25
CA PRO A 158 13.76 1.21 6.41
C PRO A 158 14.12 0.63 5.03
N LYS A 159 13.10 0.12 4.35
CA LYS A 159 13.10 -0.03 2.90
C LYS A 159 12.21 1.03 2.26
N PHE A 160 12.43 1.29 0.98
CA PHE A 160 11.74 2.30 0.21
C PHE A 160 11.05 1.64 -0.96
N ILE A 161 9.78 1.99 -1.18
CA ILE A 161 9.04 1.59 -2.37
C ILE A 161 8.90 2.81 -3.28
N ILE A 162 9.65 2.82 -4.38
CA ILE A 162 9.69 3.91 -5.35
C ILE A 162 9.36 3.33 -6.72
N ASP A 163 8.44 3.96 -7.45
CA ASP A 163 7.96 3.48 -8.74
C ASP A 163 7.44 2.03 -8.74
N GLY A 164 6.98 1.53 -7.59
CA GLY A 164 6.52 0.16 -7.40
C GLY A 164 7.65 -0.85 -7.16
N GLN A 165 8.89 -0.38 -6.97
CA GLN A 165 10.06 -1.23 -6.74
C GLN A 165 10.65 -1.01 -5.35
N GLU A 166 11.13 -2.10 -4.75
CA GLU A 166 11.77 -2.11 -3.45
C GLU A 166 13.25 -1.70 -3.57
N TYR A 167 13.67 -0.80 -2.68
CA TYR A 167 15.06 -0.37 -2.49
C TYR A 167 15.40 -0.43 -1.00
N SER A 168 16.52 -1.06 -0.67
CA SER A 168 17.13 -0.92 0.66
C SER A 168 17.65 0.50 0.87
N LEU A 169 17.93 0.86 2.13
CA LEU A 169 18.60 2.12 2.46
C LEU A 169 19.94 2.28 1.73
N GLU A 170 20.71 1.20 1.56
CA GLU A 170 21.99 1.24 0.85
C GLU A 170 21.80 1.53 -0.65
N GLU A 171 20.84 0.84 -1.29
CA GLU A 171 20.55 1.05 -2.71
C GLU A 171 20.04 2.47 -2.97
N PHE A 172 19.13 2.97 -2.13
CA PHE A 172 18.66 4.35 -2.25
C PHE A 172 19.78 5.37 -1.99
N GLY A 173 20.67 5.09 -1.03
CA GLY A 173 21.87 5.89 -0.79
C GLY A 173 22.80 5.96 -2.01
N ARG A 174 22.96 4.86 -2.76
CA ARG A 174 23.72 4.84 -4.01
C ARG A 174 23.05 5.67 -5.11
N ILE A 175 21.72 5.63 -5.20
CA ILE A 175 20.96 6.45 -6.16
C ILE A 175 21.14 7.95 -5.85
N LEU A 176 21.15 8.32 -4.56
CA LEU A 176 21.37 9.71 -4.12
C LEU A 176 22.74 10.27 -4.52
N MET A 177 23.74 9.42 -4.81
CA MET A 177 25.03 9.89 -5.33
C MET A 177 24.91 10.62 -6.66
N SER A 178 23.82 10.40 -7.42
CA SER A 178 23.54 11.19 -8.64
C SER A 178 23.22 12.67 -8.38
N CYS A 179 22.97 13.04 -7.12
CA CYS A 179 22.64 14.40 -6.69
C CYS A 179 23.79 15.09 -5.93
N GLU A 180 25.04 14.62 -6.10
CA GLU A 180 26.20 15.18 -5.41
C GLU A 180 26.32 16.71 -5.61
N GLY A 181 26.53 17.44 -4.51
CA GLY A 181 26.65 18.90 -4.52
C GLY A 181 25.33 19.68 -4.47
N LEU A 182 24.17 19.00 -4.47
CA LEU A 182 22.86 19.63 -4.29
C LEU A 182 22.42 19.68 -2.82
N ASN A 183 21.59 20.66 -2.47
CA ASN A 183 20.88 20.69 -1.18
C ASN A 183 19.59 19.86 -1.28
N PHE A 184 19.13 19.27 -0.16
CA PHE A 184 17.93 18.43 -0.13
C PHE A 184 16.86 18.92 0.85
N ARG A 185 15.60 18.55 0.57
CA ARG A 185 14.44 18.66 1.47
C ARG A 185 13.80 17.27 1.58
N LEU A 186 13.48 16.85 2.80
CA LEU A 186 12.72 15.64 3.09
C LEU A 186 11.38 16.04 3.71
N GLU A 187 10.30 15.47 3.20
CA GLU A 187 8.95 15.67 3.69
C GLU A 187 8.31 14.31 3.94
N ILE A 188 7.73 14.14 5.13
CA ILE A 188 7.03 12.92 5.54
C ILE A 188 5.56 13.27 5.62
N ILE A 189 4.75 12.64 4.77
CA ILE A 189 3.31 12.87 4.62
C ILE A 189 2.55 11.61 5.01
N GLU A 190 1.28 11.75 5.38
CA GLU A 190 0.43 10.60 5.62
C GLU A 190 0.14 9.85 4.32
N SER A 191 0.05 8.52 4.40
CA SER A 191 -0.24 7.67 3.24
C SER A 191 -1.62 7.91 2.65
N SER A 192 -2.53 8.54 3.41
CA SER A 192 -3.90 8.85 3.01
C SER A 192 -4.06 10.20 2.27
N GLU A 193 -3.07 11.09 2.35
CA GLU A 193 -3.00 12.38 1.61
C GLU A 193 -2.66 12.20 0.12
#